data_AF-A0A920J929-F1
#
_entry.id   AF-A0A920J929-F1
#
_cell.length_a   1.000
_cell.length_b   1.000
_cell.length_c   1.000
_cell.angle_alpha   90.00
_cell.angle_beta   90.00
_cell.angle_gamma   90.00
#
_symmetry.space_group_name_H-M   'P 1'
#
loop_
_entity.id
_entity.type
_entity.pdbx_description
1 polymer ?
#
loop_
_entity_poly.entity_id
_entity_poly.type
_entity_poly.pdbx_seq_one_letter_code
_entity_poly.pdbx_strand_id
1 'polypeptide(L)' 'MLINEDIKLDYSDVLIRPKGSTMSSRGEVRLQRTHRFLWSKKKWTGIPIMSANMEQLEHHQCIKFYQK' A
#
# COMPACT_ATOMS: atom_id res chain seq x y z
N MET A 1 10.66 12.60 -31.56
CA MET A 1 9.53 11.83 -31.01
C MET A 1 9.82 11.64 -29.52
N LEU A 2 8.96 12.11 -28.61
CA LEU A 2 9.18 12.06 -27.15
C LEU A 2 8.61 10.75 -26.59
N ILE A 3 9.22 9.62 -26.96
CA ILE A 3 8.89 8.32 -26.35
C ILE A 3 9.87 8.13 -25.19
N ASN A 4 9.36 7.84 -23.99
CA ASN A 4 10.22 7.49 -22.86
C ASN A 4 10.83 6.10 -23.11
N GLU A 5 12.15 6.04 -23.28
CA GLU A 5 12.92 4.83 -23.60
C GLU A 5 13.27 3.99 -22.36
N ASP A 6 12.87 4.42 -21.17
CA ASP A 6 13.20 3.72 -19.93
C ASP A 6 12.49 2.36 -19.82
N ILE A 7 13.24 1.37 -19.35
CA ILE A 7 12.74 0.04 -19.00
C ILE A 7 11.63 0.19 -17.95
N LYS A 8 10.47 -0.39 -18.23
CA LYS A 8 9.35 -0.51 -17.28
C LYS A 8 9.38 -1.91 -16.69
N LEU A 9 9.29 -1.99 -15.37
CA LEU A 9 9.31 -3.26 -14.63
C LEU A 9 7.92 -3.50 -14.03
N ASP A 10 7.41 -4.71 -14.23
CA ASP A 10 6.21 -5.20 -13.56
C ASP A 10 6.57 -5.88 -12.23
N TYR A 11 5.56 -6.13 -11.39
CA TYR A 11 5.77 -6.82 -10.10
C TYR A 11 6.32 -8.24 -10.26
N SER A 12 6.10 -8.89 -11.42
CA SER A 12 6.68 -10.21 -11.75
C SER A 12 8.18 -10.17 -12.02
N ASP A 13 8.72 -9.00 -12.36
CA ASP A 13 10.11 -8.87 -12.83
C ASP A 13 11.10 -8.66 -11.68
N VAL A 14 10.60 -8.46 -10.46
CA VAL A 14 11.39 -8.02 -9.30
C VAL A 14 11.13 -8.86 -8.06
N LEU A 15 12.17 -9.01 -7.23
CA LEU A 15 12.08 -9.65 -5.92
C LEU A 15 12.69 -8.75 -4.85
N ILE A 16 12.12 -8.79 -3.65
CA ILE A 16 12.71 -8.13 -2.48
C ILE A 16 13.87 -8.99 -1.98
N ARG A 17 15.09 -8.43 -1.98
CA ARG A 17 16.26 -9.12 -1.42
C ARG A 17 16.11 -9.21 0.12
N PRO A 18 16.22 -10.41 0.72
CA PRO A 18 16.20 -10.53 2.17
C PRO A 18 17.40 -9.81 2.79
N LYS A 19 17.16 -9.16 3.93
CA LYS A 19 18.18 -8.47 4.74
C LYS A 19 18.03 -8.95 6.18
N GLY A 20 19.14 -9.05 6.91
CA GLY A 20 19.10 -9.38 8.33
C GLY A 20 18.22 -8.39 9.11
N SER A 21 17.26 -8.92 9.87
CA SER A 21 16.37 -8.13 10.73
C SER A 21 16.68 -8.41 12.21
N THR A 22 16.52 -7.40 13.06
CA THR A 22 16.60 -7.54 14.52
C THR A 22 15.28 -7.97 15.15
N MET A 23 14.21 -8.10 14.36
CA MET A 23 12.87 -8.45 14.83
C MET A 23 12.76 -9.96 15.06
N SER A 24 12.15 -10.35 16.18
CA SER A 24 12.07 -11.76 16.57
C SER A 24 10.85 -12.47 15.98
N SER A 25 9.79 -11.70 15.68
CA SER A 25 8.51 -12.22 15.20
C SER A 25 7.85 -11.29 14.18
N ARG A 26 7.07 -11.89 13.27
CA ARG A 26 6.21 -11.16 12.32
C ARG A 26 5.15 -10.29 13.03
N GLY A 27 4.76 -10.65 14.25
CA GLY A 27 3.78 -9.89 15.05
C GLY A 27 4.30 -8.54 15.56
N GLU A 28 5.62 -8.34 15.60
CA GLU A 28 6.22 -7.07 16.02
C GLU A 28 6.18 -6.01 14.90
N VAL A 29 5.84 -6.40 13.66
CA VAL A 29 5.85 -5.52 12.49
C VAL A 29 4.67 -4.55 12.55
N ARG A 30 4.97 -3.24 12.56
CA ARG A 30 3.95 -2.18 12.51
C ARG A 30 3.65 -1.79 11.07
N LEU A 31 2.41 -2.06 10.64
CA LEU A 31 1.92 -1.71 9.29
C LEU A 31 1.33 -0.30 9.20
N GLN A 32 0.98 0.32 10.33
CA GLN A 32 0.41 1.67 10.36
C GLN A 32 1.41 2.72 9.86
N ARG A 33 0.95 3.61 8.99
CA ARG A 33 1.72 4.73 8.43
C ARG A 33 0.95 6.03 8.61
N THR A 34 1.70 7.10 8.85
CA THR A 34 1.18 8.46 8.93
C THR A 34 1.58 9.22 7.68
N HIS A 35 0.61 9.56 6.84
CA HIS A 35 0.81 10.36 5.64
C HIS A 35 0.34 11.79 5.86
N ARG A 36 1.12 12.75 5.34
CA ARG A 36 0.73 14.15 5.23
C ARG A 36 0.47 14.46 3.77
N PHE A 37 -0.76 14.83 3.45
CA PHE A 37 -1.11 15.20 2.09
C PHE A 37 -0.54 16.58 1.74
N LEU A 38 0.16 16.68 0.62
CA LEU A 38 0.86 17.90 0.20
C LEU A 38 -0.09 19.09 0.06
N TRP A 39 -1.23 18.89 -0.62
CA TRP A 39 -2.15 19.98 -0.98
C TRP A 39 -3.21 20.27 0.08
N SER A 40 -3.76 19.23 0.72
CA SER A 40 -4.83 19.41 1.71
C SER A 40 -4.33 19.70 3.12
N LYS A 41 -3.02 19.57 3.39
CA LYS A 41 -2.38 19.67 4.72
C LYS A 41 -2.95 18.73 5.79
N LYS A 42 -3.90 17.86 5.44
CA LYS A 42 -4.47 16.84 6.32
C LYS A 42 -3.45 15.75 6.61
N LYS A 43 -3.56 15.16 7.79
CA LYS A 43 -2.81 13.97 8.20
C LYS A 43 -3.77 12.80 8.25
N TRP A 44 -3.33 11.66 7.73
CA TRP A 44 -4.06 10.40 7.85
C TRP A 44 -3.11 9.34 8.41
N THR A 45 -3.60 8.58 9.40
CA THR A 45 -2.87 7.49 10.04
C THR A 45 -3.69 6.21 9.91
N GLY A 46 -3.09 5.18 9.33
CA GLY A 46 -3.76 3.90 9.12
C GLY A 46 -2.87 2.89 8.39
N ILE A 47 -3.41 1.72 8.08
CA ILE A 47 -2.73 0.74 7.22
C ILE A 47 -3.01 1.15 5.76
N PRO A 48 -1.98 1.39 4.92
CA PRO A 48 -2.15 1.94 3.57
C PRO A 48 -2.63 0.88 2.56
N ILE A 49 -3.81 0.31 2.81
CA ILE A 49 -4.52 -0.62 1.93
C ILE A 49 -5.92 -0.04 1.72
N MET A 50 -6.33 0.05 0.45
CA MET A 50 -7.62 0.62 0.05
C MET A 50 -8.33 -0.36 -0.87
N SER A 51 -9.65 -0.47 -0.74
CA SER A 51 -10.47 -1.19 -1.71
C SER A 51 -10.61 -0.34 -2.98
N ALA A 52 -10.64 -1.00 -4.15
CA ALA A 52 -10.94 -0.30 -5.39
C ALA A 52 -12.44 0.05 -5.46
N ASN A 53 -12.75 1.16 -6.12
CA ASN A 53 -14.12 1.63 -6.36
C ASN A 53 -14.69 0.97 -7.62
N MET A 54 -14.81 -0.36 -7.61
CA MET A 54 -15.39 -1.17 -8.68
C MET A 54 -16.71 -1.75 -8.20
N GLU A 55 -17.69 -1.88 -9.10
CA GLU A 55 -19.06 -2.34 -8.77
C GLU A 55 -19.07 -3.59 -7.88
N GLN A 56 -18.23 -4.58 -8.17
CA GLN A 56 -18.17 -5.83 -7.39
C GLN A 56 -17.47 -5.67 -6.02
N LEU A 57 -16.59 -4.68 -5.87
CA LEU A 57 -15.83 -4.38 -4.66
C LEU A 57 -16.51 -3.35 -3.75
N GLU A 58 -17.48 -2.60 -4.28
CA GLU A 58 -18.32 -1.65 -3.52
C GLU A 58 -19.37 -2.34 -2.64
N HIS A 59 -19.44 -3.67 -2.67
CA HIS A 59 -20.36 -4.40 -1.81
C HIS A 59 -20.08 -4.12 -0.32
N HIS A 60 -21.13 -3.75 0.42
CA HIS A 60 -21.11 -3.30 1.84
C HIS A 60 -20.26 -4.16 2.78
N GLN A 61 -20.12 -5.45 2.48
CA GLN A 61 -19.31 -6.37 3.26
C GLN A 61 -17.79 -6.05 3.21
N CYS A 62 -17.27 -5.66 2.04
CA CYS A 62 -15.86 -5.29 1.89
C CYS A 62 -15.56 -4.01 2.68
N ILE A 63 -16.45 -3.02 2.64
CA ILE A 63 -16.29 -1.76 3.39
C ILE A 63 -16.26 -2.01 4.91
N LYS A 64 -17.13 -2.89 5.42
CA LYS A 64 -17.16 -3.25 6.85
C LYS A 64 -15.91 -3.99 7.32
N PHE A 65 -15.27 -4.77 6.44
CA PHE A 65 -14.05 -5.51 6.77
C PHE A 65 -12.87 -4.57 7.10
N TYR A 66 -12.74 -3.46 6.36
CA TYR A 66 -11.66 -2.47 6.59
C TYR A 66 -11.95 -1.49 7.73
N GLN A 67 -13.17 -1.45 8.26
CA GLN A 67 -13.58 -0.54 9.34
C GLN A 67 -13.44 -1.15 10.75
N LYS A 68 -13.08 -2.43 10.85
CA LYS A 68 -12.95 -3.16 12.11
C LYS A 68 -11.48 -3.30 12.52
#